data_AF-A0A7J7D8K6-F1
#
_entry.id   AF-A0A7J7D8K6-F1
#
_cell.length_a   1.000
_cell.length_b   1.000
_cell.length_c   1.000
_cell.angle_alpha   90.00
_cell.angle_beta   90.00
_cell.angle_gamma   90.00
#
_symmetry.space_group_name_H-M   'P 1'
#
loop_
_entity.id
_entity.type
_entity.pdbx_description
1 polymer ?
#
loop_
_entity_poly.entity_id
_entity_poly.type
_entity_poly.pdbx_seq_one_letter_code
_entity_poly.pdbx_strand_id
1 'polypeptide(L)'
;MGTAQGLYVASSEDGSSHMMALSTNFGNHASQDGLRFFGVHRLDAPESHIAVIGGTGKYHGANGYAIVKVLDLGSHDAADVAREANTVLPLNIYLS
;
A
#
# COMPACT_ATOMS: atom_id res chain seq x y z
N MET A 1 -11.71 10.92 1.53
CA MET A 1 -10.71 10.44 2.52
C MET A 1 -11.25 9.15 3.10
N GLY A 2 -10.39 8.16 3.33
CA GLY A 2 -10.82 6.80 3.69
C GLY A 2 -9.85 6.15 4.68
N THR A 3 -10.14 4.92 5.08
CA THR A 3 -9.25 4.12 5.94
C THR A 3 -8.60 3.02 5.11
N ALA A 4 -7.38 2.65 5.47
CA ALA A 4 -6.68 1.48 4.96
C ALA A 4 -6.38 0.55 6.14
N GLN A 5 -6.65 -0.73 5.97
CA GLN A 5 -6.38 -1.76 6.96
C GLN A 5 -5.78 -2.98 6.25
N GLY A 6 -4.81 -3.62 6.89
CA GLY A 6 -4.16 -4.78 6.32
C GLY A 6 -2.82 -5.09 6.98
N LEU A 7 -1.99 -5.81 6.24
CA LEU A 7 -0.69 -6.28 6.68
C LEU A 7 0.42 -5.62 5.86
N TYR A 8 1.50 -5.26 6.56
CA TYR A 8 2.73 -4.76 5.98
C TYR A 8 3.89 -5.47 6.64
N VAL A 9 4.57 -6.34 5.89
CA VAL A 9 5.53 -7.29 6.45
C VAL A 9 6.89 -7.07 5.80
N ALA A 10 7.88 -6.70 6.61
CA ALA A 10 9.26 -6.55 6.15
C ALA A 10 9.93 -7.91 5.94
N SER A 11 10.70 -8.03 4.86
CA SER A 11 11.61 -9.16 4.66
C SER A 11 12.69 -9.16 5.73
N SER A 12 12.99 -10.34 6.29
CA SER A 12 14.07 -10.50 7.27
C SER A 12 15.45 -10.66 6.64
N GLU A 13 15.54 -10.93 5.34
CA GLU A 13 16.83 -11.22 4.68
C GLU A 13 17.65 -9.94 4.48
N ASP A 14 17.07 -8.96 3.79
CA ASP A 14 17.75 -7.72 3.41
C ASP A 14 17.00 -6.46 3.86
N GLY A 15 15.79 -6.60 4.40
CA GLY A 15 14.94 -5.47 4.80
C GLY A 15 14.54 -4.55 3.64
N SER A 16 14.88 -4.89 2.39
CA SER A 16 14.69 -4.01 1.23
C SER A 16 13.30 -4.13 0.62
N SER A 17 12.58 -5.18 0.99
CA SER A 17 11.30 -5.55 0.38
C SER A 17 10.26 -5.81 1.44
N HIS A 18 9.11 -5.15 1.32
CA HIS A 18 7.99 -5.29 2.23
C HIS A 18 6.75 -5.81 1.48
N MET A 19 6.21 -6.94 1.92
CA MET A 19 4.95 -7.46 1.38
C MET A 19 3.77 -6.68 1.93
N MET A 20 2.84 -6.31 1.06
CA MET A 20 1.63 -5.57 1.39
C MET A 20 0.38 -6.37 1.01
N ALA A 21 -0.57 -6.45 1.93
CA ALA A 21 -1.94 -6.85 1.65
C ALA A 21 -2.87 -5.84 2.32
N LEU A 22 -3.53 -4.98 1.53
CA LEU A 22 -4.25 -3.83 2.03
C LEU A 22 -5.69 -3.81 1.51
N SER A 23 -6.64 -3.46 2.37
CA SER A 23 -8.02 -3.14 2.01
C SER A 23 -8.30 -1.70 2.39
N THR A 24 -8.86 -0.95 1.46
CA THR A 24 -9.24 0.46 1.65
C THR A 24 -10.75 0.59 1.69
N ASN A 25 -11.24 1.48 2.53
CA ASN A 25 -12.64 1.91 2.55
C ASN A 25 -12.68 3.44 2.34
N PHE A 26 -13.28 3.86 1.23
CA PHE A 26 -13.47 5.25 0.84
C PHE A 26 -14.87 5.79 1.14
N GLY A 27 -15.77 4.93 1.62
CA GLY A 27 -17.17 5.24 1.83
C GLY A 27 -17.42 6.06 3.10
N ASN A 28 -18.57 6.73 3.11
CA ASN A 28 -19.21 7.19 4.33
C ASN A 28 -19.91 6.00 5.02
N HIS A 29 -20.48 6.18 6.23
CA HIS A 29 -21.15 5.11 6.98
C HIS A 29 -22.22 4.31 6.19
N ALA A 30 -22.72 4.81 5.05
CA ALA A 30 -23.71 4.14 4.21
C ALA A 30 -23.12 3.40 2.99
N SER A 31 -21.87 3.67 2.60
CA SER A 31 -21.23 3.07 1.42
C SER A 31 -20.05 2.20 1.82
N GLN A 32 -19.98 0.98 1.30
CA GLN A 32 -18.84 0.07 1.49
C GLN A 32 -17.90 0.12 0.28
N ASP A 33 -17.69 1.32 -0.27
CA ASP A 33 -16.86 1.51 -1.45
C ASP A 33 -15.39 1.34 -1.06
N GLY A 34 -14.70 0.39 -1.69
CA GLY A 34 -13.35 0.04 -1.30
C GLY A 34 -12.56 -0.67 -2.39
N LEU A 35 -11.24 -0.65 -2.24
CA LEU A 35 -10.30 -1.36 -3.11
C LEU A 35 -9.38 -2.25 -2.27
N ARG A 36 -9.01 -3.40 -2.83
CA ARG A 36 -8.09 -4.38 -2.25
C ARG A 36 -6.83 -4.47 -3.07
N PHE A 37 -5.69 -4.55 -2.40
CA PHE A 37 -4.37 -4.52 -3.00
C PHE A 37 -3.51 -5.65 -2.47
N PHE A 38 -2.63 -6.16 -3.33
CA PHE A 38 -1.60 -7.12 -2.96
C PHE A 38 -0.34 -6.92 -3.79
N GLY A 39 0.82 -6.93 -3.15
CA GLY A 39 2.09 -6.83 -3.86
C GLY A 39 3.28 -6.63 -2.94
N VAL A 40 4.43 -6.33 -3.54
CA VAL A 40 5.68 -6.06 -2.84
C VAL A 40 6.06 -4.61 -3.05
N HIS A 41 6.32 -3.90 -1.95
CA HIS A 41 6.92 -2.59 -1.95
C HIS A 41 8.42 -2.73 -1.74
N ARG A 42 9.18 -2.32 -2.73
CA ARG A 42 10.63 -2.34 -2.75
C ARG A 42 11.16 -0.98 -2.35
N LEU A 43 12.03 -0.95 -1.35
CA LEU A 43 12.70 0.24 -0.84
C LEU A 43 13.96 0.59 -1.64
N ASP A 44 14.48 -0.35 -2.43
CA ASP A 44 15.63 -0.19 -3.32
C ASP A 44 15.27 0.42 -4.69
N ALA A 45 13.99 0.74 -4.91
CA ALA A 45 13.47 1.32 -6.14
C ALA A 45 12.66 2.58 -5.83
N PRO A 46 12.66 3.61 -6.71
CA PRO A 46 11.91 4.85 -6.46
C PRO A 46 10.40 4.61 -6.39
N GLU A 47 9.90 3.60 -7.12
CA GLU A 47 8.49 3.24 -7.19
C GLU A 47 8.32 1.72 -7.29
N SER A 48 7.23 1.22 -6.72
CA SER A 48 6.83 -0.19 -6.78
C SER A 48 5.40 -0.30 -7.30
N HIS A 49 5.16 -1.26 -8.19
CA HIS A 49 3.82 -1.56 -8.69
C HIS A 49 3.20 -2.71 -7.89
N ILE A 50 2.00 -2.49 -7.36
CA ILE A 50 1.21 -3.50 -6.66
C ILE A 50 -0.14 -3.70 -7.37
N ALA A 51 -0.71 -4.91 -7.28
CA ALA A 51 -1.95 -5.22 -7.97
C ALA A 51 -3.17 -4.67 -7.22
N VAL A 52 -4.16 -4.18 -7.97
CA VAL A 52 -5.55 -4.05 -7.49
C VAL A 52 -6.23 -5.38 -7.75
N ILE A 53 -6.54 -6.12 -6.68
CA ILE A 53 -7.04 -7.50 -6.75
C ILE A 53 -8.57 -7.60 -6.58
N GLY A 54 -9.26 -6.47 -6.47
CA GLY A 54 -10.70 -6.41 -6.31
C GLY A 54 -11.17 -5.11 -5.67
N GLY A 55 -12.47 -4.88 -5.71
CA GLY A 55 -13.11 -3.83 -4.94
C GLY A 55 -14.49 -4.21 -4.44
N THR A 56 -15.12 -3.28 -3.72
CA THR A 56 -16.47 -3.39 -3.13
C THR A 56 -17.26 -2.12 -3.43
N GLY A 57 -18.59 -2.18 -3.31
CA GLY A 57 -19.47 -1.06 -3.61
C GLY A 57 -19.36 -0.62 -5.07
N LYS A 58 -19.18 0.68 -5.33
CA LYS A 58 -19.00 1.22 -6.68
C LYS A 58 -17.76 0.70 -7.42
N TYR A 59 -16.80 0.10 -6.69
CA TYR A 59 -15.60 -0.52 -7.24
C TYR A 59 -15.73 -2.06 -7.30
N HIS A 60 -16.94 -2.61 -7.22
CA HIS A 60 -17.14 -4.05 -7.31
C HIS A 60 -16.51 -4.62 -8.59
N GLY A 61 -15.69 -5.66 -8.44
CA GLY A 61 -14.97 -6.28 -9.56
C GLY A 61 -13.78 -5.49 -10.11
N ALA A 62 -13.39 -4.36 -9.49
CA ALA A 62 -12.28 -3.55 -9.95
C ALA A 62 -10.95 -4.33 -9.99
N ASN A 63 -10.18 -4.10 -11.04
CA ASN A 63 -8.83 -4.61 -11.27
C ASN A 63 -7.93 -3.47 -11.78
N GLY A 64 -6.62 -3.72 -11.83
CA GLY A 64 -5.63 -2.73 -12.25
C GLY A 64 -4.37 -2.79 -11.40
N TYR A 65 -3.71 -1.65 -11.22
CA TYR A 65 -2.49 -1.55 -10.42
C TYR A 65 -2.43 -0.24 -9.64
N ALA A 66 -1.58 -0.22 -8.62
CA ALA A 66 -1.23 0.98 -7.88
C ALA A 66 0.29 1.15 -7.84
N ILE A 67 0.74 2.40 -7.87
CA ILE A 67 2.14 2.78 -7.70
C ILE A 67 2.32 3.22 -6.26
N VAL A 68 3.22 2.55 -5.54
CA VAL A 68 3.68 2.92 -4.20
C VAL A 68 5.05 3.57 -4.34
N LYS A 69 5.21 4.78 -3.81
CA LYS A 69 6.50 5.50 -3.87
C LYS A 69 7.26 5.35 -2.56
N VAL A 70 8.58 5.23 -2.67
CA VAL A 70 9.47 5.35 -1.51
C VAL A 70 9.59 6.83 -1.17
N LEU A 71 9.20 7.21 0.05
CA LEU A 71 9.52 8.53 0.58
C LEU A 71 10.95 8.47 1.12
N ASP A 72 11.81 9.32 0.57
CA ASP A 72 13.18 9.49 1.06
C ASP A 72 13.15 10.25 2.39
N LEU A 73 12.85 9.52 3.46
CA LEU A 73 12.89 10.02 4.84
C LEU A 73 14.35 9.96 5.32
N GLY A 74 15.19 10.82 4.74
CA GLY A 74 16.59 11.09 5.08
C GLY A 74 17.28 10.10 6.05
N SER A 75 18.09 9.20 5.49
CA SER A 75 19.25 8.56 6.12
C SER A 75 19.20 8.33 7.64
N HIS A 76 18.49 7.30 8.09
CA HIS A 76 18.91 6.33 9.11
C HIS A 76 18.22 5.02 8.72
N ASP A 77 18.91 3.90 8.85
CA ASP A 77 18.52 2.56 8.38
C ASP A 77 17.02 2.39 8.10
N ALA A 78 16.64 2.00 6.88
CA ALA A 78 15.23 1.76 6.53
C ALA A 78 14.53 0.75 7.48
N ALA A 79 15.33 -0.07 8.17
CA ALA A 79 14.91 -0.96 9.26
C ALA A 79 14.57 -0.23 10.59
N ASP A 80 15.18 0.93 10.87
CA ASP A 80 14.87 1.78 12.03
C ASP A 80 13.69 2.73 11.76
N VAL A 81 13.41 3.10 10.50
CA VAL A 81 12.21 3.88 10.15
C VAL A 81 10.92 3.06 10.38
N ALA A 82 10.98 1.74 10.25
CA ALA A 82 9.89 0.85 10.67
C ALA A 82 9.71 0.78 12.20
N ARG A 83 10.68 1.27 12.98
CA ARG A 83 10.61 1.37 14.45
C ARG A 83 10.03 2.69 14.94
N GLU A 84 9.93 3.72 14.09
CA GLU A 84 9.24 4.98 14.41
C GLU A 84 7.82 5.00 13.81
N ALA A 85 6.86 5.20 14.69
CA ALA A 85 5.47 4.76 14.54
C ALA A 85 4.59 5.53 13.52
N ASN A 86 5.16 6.17 12.49
CA ASN A 86 4.34 6.89 11.49
C ASN A 86 5.00 6.99 10.10
N THR A 87 5.03 5.88 9.35
CA THR A 87 5.40 5.88 7.93
C THR A 87 4.22 6.34 7.07
N VAL A 88 4.45 7.34 6.20
CA VAL A 88 3.50 7.71 5.13
C VAL A 88 3.83 6.92 3.86
N LEU A 89 2.83 6.34 3.21
CA LEU A 89 2.98 5.61 1.95
C LEU A 89 2.12 6.28 0.87
N PRO A 90 2.71 6.99 -0.10
CA PRO A 90 1.96 7.55 -1.23
C PRO A 90 1.51 6.44 -2.18
N LEU A 91 0.20 6.34 -2.47
CA LEU A 91 -0.36 5.42 -3.46
C LEU A 91 -1.11 6.16 -4.56
N ASN A 92 -0.73 5.90 -5.82
CA ASN A 92 -1.49 6.31 -7.01
C ASN A 92 -2.15 5.08 -7.62
N ILE A 93 -3.47 5.13 -7.85
CA ILE A 93 -4.25 3.94 -8.24
C ILE A 93 -4.78 4.11 -9.68
N TYR A 94 -4.62 3.07 -10.49
CA TYR A 94 -5.05 3.01 -11.88
C TYR A 94 -5.95 1.78 -12.06
N LEU A 95 -7.23 2.00 -12.31
CA LEU A 95 -8.22 0.95 -12.55
C LEU A 95 -8.38 0.70 -14.06
N SER A 96 -8.66 -0.55 -14.44
CA SER A 96 -8.96 -0.96 -15.83
C SER A 96 -10.45 -0.96 -16.16
#